data_AF-A0A4P5XJM4-F1
#
_entry.id   AF-A0A4P5XJM4-F1
#
_cell.length_a   1.000
_cell.length_b   1.000
_cell.length_c   1.000
_cell.angle_alpha   90.00
_cell.angle_beta   90.00
_cell.angle_gamma   90.00
#
_symmetry.space_group_name_H-M   'P 1'
#
loop_
_entity.id
_entity.type
_entity.pdbx_description
1 polymer ?
#
loop_
_entity_poly.entity_id
_entity_poly.type
_entity_poly.pdbx_seq_one_letter_code
_entity_poly.pdbx_strand_id
1 'polypeptide(L)'
;MILILPWSDDGETLREIPTYLASRLSSVDMSDANRMRLINQCASGDSLAPPGSVRWIEKYAGIADKIDSSFPGVDTDTATIHECEKAMNSMPPFLHLEAPTTWNSVEPLVAIVQVENWWPYASEIKLRVVGINTIPVGASDMDRLKHEVWERANPAISTAVSGKPWKDSRGLPTLIPIHLGQLSAGTYSGEILFEWDATLPATADSPIESNAKGVITIPISIDVLPTALALTPVSTPAIDELVKEAFEPGMLRWPTGRVRHAFSYLPYKTSSTELESCAFGMIVEALQDGVPRRRLNLWWRGGRGGSRTGWEIQMEDQKALDIAVQDGHWSMRIRGDETLARRVAGMYGTAPVTQWWSGTVEFPLTISERSGDRTFSRSDRGRVWVLQEPNDTVKIKPD
;
A
#
# COMPACT_ATOMS: atom_id res chain seq x y z
N MET A 1 10.02 -28.72 -24.39
CA MET A 1 8.84 -29.38 -24.98
C MET A 1 7.61 -28.66 -24.44
N ILE A 2 6.89 -27.93 -25.30
CA ILE A 2 5.71 -27.15 -24.90
C ILE A 2 4.57 -28.15 -24.77
N LEU A 3 4.18 -28.49 -23.56
CA LEU A 3 2.92 -29.21 -23.31
C LEU A 3 1.79 -28.20 -23.50
N ILE A 4 1.38 -28.10 -24.77
CA ILE A 4 0.11 -27.56 -25.20
C ILE A 4 -0.97 -28.17 -24.30
N LEU A 5 -1.78 -27.34 -23.62
CA LEU A 5 -3.00 -27.82 -22.98
C LEU A 5 -3.75 -28.63 -24.04
N PRO A 6 -4.19 -29.87 -23.76
CA PRO A 6 -4.58 -30.88 -24.77
C PRO A 6 -5.82 -30.55 -25.62
N TRP A 7 -6.20 -29.27 -25.70
CA TRP A 7 -7.40 -28.75 -26.31
C TRP A 7 -7.15 -27.52 -27.21
N SER A 8 -5.90 -27.27 -27.64
CA SER A 8 -5.60 -26.18 -28.57
C SER A 8 -5.87 -26.52 -30.05
N ASP A 9 -6.71 -27.52 -30.35
CA ASP A 9 -6.85 -28.01 -31.73
C ASP A 9 -7.67 -27.10 -32.66
N ASP A 10 -8.24 -26.01 -32.15
CA ASP A 10 -9.09 -25.10 -32.93
C ASP A 10 -8.51 -23.68 -33.04
N GLY A 11 -7.27 -23.51 -33.50
CA GLY A 11 -6.76 -22.22 -34.00
C GLY A 11 -6.75 -21.02 -33.02
N GLU A 12 -7.09 -21.22 -31.74
CA GLU A 12 -7.09 -20.18 -30.72
C GLU A 12 -5.68 -19.80 -30.31
N THR A 13 -5.46 -18.51 -30.04
CA THR A 13 -4.17 -18.05 -29.54
C THR A 13 -3.96 -18.52 -28.09
N LEU A 14 -2.70 -18.68 -27.66
CA LEU A 14 -2.36 -19.09 -26.27
C LEU A 14 -3.02 -18.25 -25.16
N ARG A 15 -3.51 -17.04 -25.47
CA ARG A 15 -4.25 -16.16 -24.56
C ARG A 15 -5.74 -16.48 -24.46
N GLU A 16 -6.33 -17.09 -25.48
CA GLU A 16 -7.77 -17.36 -25.57
C GLU A 16 -8.14 -18.72 -24.95
N ILE A 17 -7.21 -19.68 -25.01
CA ILE A 17 -7.39 -21.05 -24.49
C ILE A 17 -7.91 -21.07 -23.03
N PRO A 18 -7.36 -20.31 -22.05
CA PRO A 18 -7.89 -20.34 -20.68
C PRO A 18 -9.35 -19.90 -20.58
N THR A 19 -9.74 -18.88 -21.36
CA THR A 19 -11.10 -18.33 -21.37
C THR A 19 -12.06 -19.31 -22.03
N TYR A 20 -11.65 -19.93 -23.13
CA TYR A 20 -12.41 -20.97 -23.82
C TYR A 20 -12.67 -22.19 -22.93
N LEU A 21 -11.65 -22.66 -22.20
CA LEU A 21 -11.78 -23.80 -21.29
C LEU A 21 -12.67 -23.50 -20.09
N ALA A 22 -12.53 -22.30 -19.50
CA ALA A 22 -13.43 -21.82 -18.45
C ALA A 22 -14.90 -21.74 -18.93
N SER A 23 -15.11 -21.30 -20.18
CA SER A 23 -16.44 -21.26 -20.81
C SER A 23 -17.02 -22.67 -20.99
N ARG A 24 -16.24 -23.63 -21.51
CA ARG A 24 -16.67 -25.02 -21.72
C ARG A 24 -16.97 -25.78 -20.42
N LEU A 25 -16.21 -25.51 -19.35
CA LEU A 25 -16.53 -26.01 -18.01
C LEU A 25 -17.92 -25.56 -17.56
N SER A 26 -18.28 -24.32 -17.85
CA SER A 26 -19.54 -23.69 -17.45
C SER A 26 -20.73 -24.15 -18.31
N SER A 27 -20.50 -24.60 -19.56
CA SER A 27 -21.56 -24.97 -20.52
C SER A 27 -21.94 -26.45 -20.54
N VAL A 28 -21.38 -27.29 -19.65
CA VAL A 28 -21.57 -28.77 -19.62
C VAL A 28 -21.02 -29.49 -20.88
N ASP A 29 -20.38 -28.78 -21.81
CA ASP A 29 -19.83 -29.33 -23.06
C ASP A 29 -18.48 -30.07 -22.91
N MET A 30 -18.10 -30.42 -21.68
CA MET A 30 -16.83 -31.07 -21.37
C MET A 30 -17.08 -32.42 -20.69
N SER A 31 -16.54 -33.49 -21.28
CA SER A 31 -16.64 -34.84 -20.72
C SER A 31 -15.91 -34.96 -19.37
N ASP A 32 -16.38 -35.87 -18.52
CA ASP A 32 -15.87 -36.06 -17.15
C ASP A 32 -14.37 -36.36 -17.11
N ALA A 33 -13.87 -37.23 -18.00
CA ALA A 33 -12.43 -37.54 -18.07
C ALA A 33 -11.57 -36.31 -18.41
N ASN A 34 -12.09 -35.44 -19.29
CA ASN A 34 -11.44 -34.21 -19.69
C ASN A 34 -11.48 -33.16 -18.57
N ARG A 35 -12.63 -33.05 -17.90
CA ARG A 35 -12.81 -32.22 -16.71
C ARG A 35 -11.83 -32.61 -15.61
N MET A 36 -11.73 -33.90 -15.27
CA MET A 36 -10.79 -34.41 -14.27
C MET A 36 -9.33 -34.15 -14.63
N ARG A 37 -8.97 -34.28 -15.92
CA ARG A 37 -7.61 -33.96 -16.38
C ARG A 37 -7.27 -32.49 -16.17
N LEU A 38 -8.21 -31.58 -16.42
CA LEU A 38 -8.02 -30.15 -16.23
C LEU A 38 -7.95 -29.75 -14.76
N ILE A 39 -8.81 -30.33 -13.91
CA ILE A 39 -8.73 -30.09 -12.47
C ILE A 39 -7.36 -30.55 -11.95
N ASN A 40 -6.89 -31.73 -12.36
CA ASN A 40 -5.57 -32.21 -11.98
C ASN A 40 -4.45 -31.28 -12.51
N GLN A 41 -4.57 -30.73 -13.72
CA GLN A 41 -3.63 -29.74 -14.24
C GLN A 41 -3.67 -28.41 -13.49
N CYS A 42 -4.84 -27.95 -13.05
CA CYS A 42 -4.95 -26.78 -12.17
C CYS A 42 -4.25 -27.05 -10.83
N ALA A 43 -4.49 -28.21 -10.21
CA ALA A 43 -3.91 -28.58 -8.92
C ALA A 43 -2.38 -28.80 -8.97
N SER A 44 -1.87 -29.45 -10.02
CA SER A 44 -0.45 -29.77 -10.17
C SER A 44 0.37 -28.69 -10.88
N GLY A 45 -0.30 -27.80 -11.62
CA GLY A 45 0.34 -26.83 -12.50
C GLY A 45 1.12 -27.49 -13.65
N ASP A 46 2.04 -26.73 -14.25
CA ASP A 46 3.01 -27.27 -15.21
C ASP A 46 4.40 -26.63 -15.04
N SER A 47 5.37 -27.08 -15.84
CA SER A 47 6.76 -26.63 -15.73
C SER A 47 6.99 -25.14 -15.99
N LEU A 48 6.07 -24.46 -16.68
CA LEU A 48 6.12 -23.02 -16.96
C LEU A 48 5.18 -22.22 -16.07
N ALA A 49 4.18 -22.88 -15.47
CA ALA A 49 3.18 -22.31 -14.58
C ALA A 49 3.02 -23.20 -13.33
N PRO A 50 4.04 -23.25 -12.45
CA PRO A 50 3.94 -24.01 -11.20
C PRO A 50 2.91 -23.38 -10.25
N PRO A 51 2.25 -24.16 -9.38
CA PRO A 51 1.26 -23.66 -8.42
C PRO A 51 1.75 -22.45 -7.62
N GLY A 52 0.90 -21.43 -7.49
CA GLY A 52 1.22 -20.19 -6.76
C GLY A 52 2.08 -19.18 -7.52
N SER A 53 2.49 -19.45 -8.76
CA SER A 53 3.23 -18.49 -9.59
C SER A 53 2.31 -17.52 -10.35
N VAL A 54 2.85 -16.35 -10.75
CA VAL A 54 2.15 -15.39 -11.64
C VAL A 54 1.61 -16.09 -12.89
N ARG A 55 2.44 -16.94 -13.51
CA ARG A 55 2.05 -17.67 -14.73
C ARG A 55 0.95 -18.69 -14.49
N TRP A 56 0.86 -19.25 -13.28
CA TRP A 56 -0.26 -20.11 -12.90
C TRP A 56 -1.55 -19.31 -12.79
N ILE A 57 -1.52 -18.11 -12.21
CA ILE A 57 -2.70 -17.25 -12.12
C ILE A 57 -3.22 -16.88 -13.50
N GLU A 58 -2.33 -16.43 -14.38
CA GLU A 58 -2.66 -16.04 -15.75
C GLU A 58 -3.29 -17.20 -16.54
N LYS A 59 -2.89 -18.44 -16.26
CA LYS A 59 -3.26 -19.63 -17.04
C LYS A 59 -4.41 -20.44 -16.44
N TYR A 60 -4.46 -20.59 -15.12
CA TYR A 60 -5.31 -21.57 -14.43
C TYR A 60 -6.31 -20.94 -13.46
N ALA A 61 -6.10 -19.73 -12.94
CA ALA A 61 -6.99 -19.17 -11.92
C ALA A 61 -8.43 -18.99 -12.41
N GLY A 62 -8.62 -18.45 -13.63
CA GLY A 62 -9.96 -18.28 -14.21
C GLY A 62 -10.68 -19.60 -14.52
N ILE A 63 -9.92 -20.69 -14.68
CA ILE A 63 -10.45 -22.05 -14.87
C ILE A 63 -10.87 -22.63 -13.50
N ALA A 64 -10.00 -22.47 -12.48
CA ALA A 64 -10.25 -22.92 -11.11
C ALA A 64 -11.49 -22.25 -10.49
N ASP A 65 -11.71 -20.95 -10.73
CA ASP A 65 -12.92 -20.24 -10.29
C ASP A 65 -14.22 -20.84 -10.85
N LYS A 66 -14.19 -21.36 -12.09
CA LYS A 66 -15.36 -21.98 -12.75
C LYS A 66 -15.62 -23.42 -12.35
N ILE A 67 -14.61 -24.07 -11.77
CA ILE A 67 -14.76 -25.42 -11.23
C ILE A 67 -15.75 -25.34 -10.05
N ASP A 68 -15.53 -24.45 -9.08
CA ASP A 68 -16.39 -24.28 -7.89
C ASP A 68 -17.85 -23.89 -8.23
N SER A 69 -18.07 -23.10 -9.29
CA SER A 69 -19.41 -22.60 -9.65
C SER A 69 -20.30 -23.60 -10.43
N SER A 70 -19.78 -24.74 -10.90
CA SER A 70 -20.41 -25.54 -11.96
C SER A 70 -20.64 -27.02 -11.61
N PHE A 71 -20.76 -27.36 -10.32
CA PHE A 71 -20.87 -28.74 -9.81
C PHE A 71 -22.28 -29.32 -9.52
N PRO A 72 -23.39 -28.95 -10.17
CA PRO A 72 -24.61 -29.73 -9.97
C PRO A 72 -24.56 -31.05 -10.78
N GLY A 73 -24.30 -32.17 -10.10
CA GLY A 73 -24.80 -33.50 -10.52
C GLY A 73 -23.91 -34.38 -11.41
N VAL A 74 -22.59 -34.37 -11.26
CA VAL A 74 -21.70 -35.31 -11.99
C VAL A 74 -21.48 -36.58 -11.17
N ASP A 75 -21.89 -37.74 -11.70
CA ASP A 75 -21.72 -39.11 -11.17
C ASP A 75 -20.26 -39.62 -11.27
N THR A 76 -19.28 -38.72 -11.13
CA THR A 76 -17.86 -39.05 -11.05
C THR A 76 -17.51 -39.56 -9.66
N ASP A 77 -16.55 -40.49 -9.57
CA ASP A 77 -16.04 -41.02 -8.31
C ASP A 77 -15.67 -39.88 -7.34
N THR A 78 -16.56 -39.65 -6.37
CA THR A 78 -16.52 -38.58 -5.36
C THR A 78 -15.15 -38.47 -4.68
N ALA A 79 -14.42 -39.59 -4.56
CA ALA A 79 -13.09 -39.63 -3.98
C ALA A 79 -12.04 -38.85 -4.79
N THR A 80 -12.05 -38.97 -6.12
CA THR A 80 -11.03 -38.33 -6.98
C THR A 80 -11.26 -36.82 -7.10
N ILE A 81 -12.52 -36.37 -7.11
CA ILE A 81 -12.86 -34.95 -7.05
C ILE A 81 -12.40 -34.36 -5.72
N HIS A 82 -12.69 -35.04 -4.61
CA HIS A 82 -12.29 -34.60 -3.29
C HIS A 82 -10.76 -34.49 -3.14
N GLU A 83 -9.99 -35.42 -3.71
CA GLU A 83 -8.52 -35.33 -3.74
C GLU A 83 -8.01 -34.11 -4.52
N CYS A 84 -8.66 -33.82 -5.66
CA CYS A 84 -8.32 -32.68 -6.49
C CYS A 84 -8.68 -31.34 -5.83
N GLU A 85 -9.86 -31.24 -5.21
CA GLU A 85 -10.27 -30.08 -4.41
C GLU A 85 -9.31 -29.87 -3.24
N LYS A 86 -8.95 -30.94 -2.53
CA LYS A 86 -7.96 -30.88 -1.45
C LYS A 86 -6.59 -30.39 -1.93
N ALA A 87 -6.15 -30.84 -3.11
CA ALA A 87 -4.89 -30.41 -3.71
C ALA A 87 -4.95 -28.93 -4.11
N MET A 88 -6.03 -28.48 -4.73
CA MET A 88 -6.25 -27.07 -5.03
C MET A 88 -6.24 -26.25 -3.74
N ASN A 89 -7.05 -26.64 -2.75
CA ASN A 89 -7.18 -25.95 -1.48
C ASN A 89 -5.84 -25.79 -0.74
N SER A 90 -4.88 -26.71 -0.96
CA SER A 90 -3.54 -26.65 -0.39
C SER A 90 -2.56 -25.72 -1.13
N MET A 91 -2.91 -25.19 -2.30
CA MET A 91 -2.05 -24.29 -3.07
C MET A 91 -1.93 -22.92 -2.40
N PRO A 92 -0.74 -22.29 -2.40
CA PRO A 92 -0.57 -20.98 -1.77
C PRO A 92 -1.36 -19.88 -2.48
N PRO A 93 -1.81 -18.85 -1.74
CA PRO A 93 -2.33 -17.64 -2.36
C PRO A 93 -1.20 -16.91 -3.08
N PHE A 94 -1.55 -16.07 -4.05
CA PHE A 94 -0.56 -15.17 -4.63
C PHE A 94 -0.50 -13.87 -3.82
N LEU A 95 0.70 -13.56 -3.32
CA LEU A 95 0.97 -12.35 -2.56
C LEU A 95 1.82 -11.41 -3.40
N HIS A 96 1.27 -10.24 -3.71
CA HIS A 96 2.04 -9.13 -4.24
C HIS A 96 2.38 -8.17 -3.10
N LEU A 97 3.67 -8.01 -2.83
CA LEU A 97 4.19 -7.12 -1.80
C LEU A 97 4.81 -5.89 -2.48
N GLU A 98 4.26 -4.72 -2.21
CA GLU A 98 4.90 -3.45 -2.54
C GLU A 98 5.50 -2.87 -1.26
N ALA A 99 6.83 -2.86 -1.18
CA ALA A 99 7.56 -2.15 -0.13
C ALA A 99 8.20 -0.88 -0.73
N PRO A 100 8.35 0.20 0.04
CA PRO A 100 9.04 1.38 -0.44
C PRO A 100 10.52 1.04 -0.73
N THR A 101 11.01 1.50 -1.88
CA THR A 101 12.41 1.28 -2.28
C THR A 101 13.40 2.07 -1.42
N THR A 102 12.93 3.12 -0.75
CA THR A 102 13.69 3.95 0.19
C THR A 102 12.94 4.05 1.50
N TRP A 103 13.62 3.83 2.63
CA TRP A 103 12.99 3.76 3.94
C TRP A 103 13.78 4.53 5.01
N ASN A 104 13.05 5.15 5.94
CA ASN A 104 13.59 5.82 7.10
C ASN A 104 13.54 4.85 8.30
N SER A 105 14.70 4.42 8.81
CA SER A 105 14.76 3.37 9.84
C SER A 105 14.25 3.79 11.22
N VAL A 106 13.87 5.06 11.40
CA VAL A 106 13.19 5.52 12.62
C VAL A 106 11.68 5.29 12.60
N GLU A 107 11.12 4.92 11.45
CA GLU A 107 9.69 4.68 11.25
C GLU A 107 9.43 3.22 10.83
N PRO A 108 8.23 2.67 11.03
CA PRO A 108 7.90 1.35 10.52
C PRO A 108 7.99 1.32 8.99
N LEU A 109 8.50 0.23 8.41
CA LEU A 109 8.42 -0.02 6.99
C LEU A 109 6.98 -0.39 6.64
N VAL A 110 6.21 0.54 6.08
CA VAL A 110 4.85 0.24 5.64
C VAL A 110 4.89 -0.50 4.30
N ALA A 111 4.65 -1.80 4.34
CA ALA A 111 4.49 -2.62 3.15
C ALA A 111 3.00 -2.76 2.79
N ILE A 112 2.72 -2.85 1.50
CA ILE A 112 1.38 -3.06 0.96
C ILE A 112 1.32 -4.50 0.47
N VAL A 113 0.47 -5.32 1.08
CA VAL A 113 0.22 -6.69 0.62
C VAL A 113 -1.11 -6.74 -0.11
N GLN A 114 -1.06 -7.14 -1.36
CA GLN A 114 -2.23 -7.51 -2.14
C GLN A 114 -2.27 -9.03 -2.25
N VAL A 115 -3.38 -9.60 -1.78
CA VAL A 115 -3.64 -11.03 -1.94
C VAL A 115 -4.48 -11.18 -3.20
N GLU A 116 -3.90 -11.71 -4.27
CA GLU A 116 -4.67 -12.07 -5.46
C GLU A 116 -5.26 -13.45 -5.26
N ASN A 117 -6.59 -13.47 -5.18
CA ASN A 117 -7.31 -14.65 -4.78
C ASN A 117 -7.85 -15.39 -6.00
N TRP A 118 -7.43 -16.64 -6.13
CA TRP A 118 -8.07 -17.62 -7.00
C TRP A 118 -8.95 -18.60 -6.21
N TRP A 119 -8.86 -18.63 -4.87
CA TRP A 119 -9.77 -19.39 -4.01
C TRP A 119 -11.18 -18.81 -4.01
N PRO A 120 -12.19 -19.58 -3.57
CA PRO A 120 -13.57 -19.12 -3.44
C PRO A 120 -13.68 -17.75 -2.75
N TYR A 121 -14.69 -17.00 -3.18
CA TYR A 121 -14.89 -15.61 -2.73
C TYR A 121 -15.03 -15.47 -1.22
N ALA A 122 -15.70 -16.43 -0.58
CA ALA A 122 -15.96 -16.44 0.86
C ALA A 122 -14.79 -16.96 1.71
N SER A 123 -13.65 -17.32 1.10
CA SER A 123 -12.47 -17.77 1.85
C SER A 123 -11.87 -16.67 2.70
N GLU A 124 -11.58 -16.99 3.95
CA GLU A 124 -10.83 -16.15 4.88
C GLU A 124 -9.34 -16.48 4.77
N ILE A 125 -8.48 -15.46 4.69
CA ILE A 125 -7.03 -15.63 4.64
C ILE A 125 -6.41 -14.75 5.72
N LYS A 126 -5.61 -15.38 6.57
CA LYS A 126 -4.78 -14.76 7.59
C LYS A 126 -3.33 -14.83 7.17
N LEU A 127 -2.63 -13.71 7.30
CA LEU A 127 -1.21 -13.59 7.03
C LEU A 127 -0.47 -13.21 8.32
N ARG A 128 0.75 -13.72 8.46
CA ARG A 128 1.66 -13.41 9.56
C ARG A 128 3.10 -13.39 9.07
N VAL A 129 3.90 -12.43 9.53
CA VAL A 129 5.33 -12.39 9.24
C VAL A 129 6.04 -13.28 10.26
N VAL A 130 6.63 -14.38 9.80
CA VAL A 130 7.29 -15.36 10.67
C VAL A 130 8.81 -15.26 10.64
N GLY A 131 9.36 -14.58 9.64
CA GLY A 131 10.80 -14.43 9.47
C GLY A 131 11.15 -13.31 8.49
N ILE A 132 12.33 -12.73 8.69
CA ILE A 132 12.97 -11.82 7.73
C ILE A 132 14.42 -12.29 7.59
N ASN A 133 14.79 -12.72 6.40
CA ASN A 133 16.13 -13.23 6.10
C ASN A 133 17.02 -12.08 5.61
N THR A 134 18.30 -12.13 5.98
CA THR A 134 19.38 -11.23 5.52
C THR A 134 19.30 -9.79 6.00
N ILE A 135 18.10 -9.27 6.30
CA ILE A 135 17.92 -7.96 6.94
C ILE A 135 17.96 -8.16 8.45
N PRO A 136 18.82 -7.45 9.19
CA PRO A 136 18.93 -7.63 10.63
C PRO A 136 17.72 -7.03 11.33
N VAL A 137 16.95 -7.85 12.03
CA VAL A 137 15.77 -7.41 12.81
C VAL A 137 15.97 -7.81 14.26
N GLY A 138 15.68 -6.89 15.18
CA GLY A 138 15.78 -7.15 16.62
C GLY A 138 14.83 -8.27 17.07
N ALA A 139 15.23 -9.03 18.09
CA ALA A 139 14.43 -10.16 18.57
C ALA A 139 13.03 -9.73 19.07
N SER A 140 12.92 -8.57 19.72
CA SER A 140 11.64 -7.99 20.17
C SER A 140 10.73 -7.60 19.00
N ASP A 141 11.31 -7.06 17.93
CA ASP A 141 10.56 -6.67 16.73
C ASP A 141 10.08 -7.91 15.96
N MET A 142 10.93 -8.93 15.83
CA MET A 142 10.52 -10.21 15.26
C MET A 142 9.45 -10.92 16.09
N ASP A 143 9.53 -10.84 17.42
CA ASP A 143 8.51 -11.43 18.30
C ASP A 143 7.16 -10.73 18.11
N ARG A 144 7.15 -9.39 18.04
CA ARG A 144 5.93 -8.64 17.73
C ARG A 144 5.33 -9.00 16.37
N LEU A 145 6.14 -9.06 15.31
CA LEU A 145 5.68 -9.40 13.96
C LEU A 145 5.02 -10.78 13.89
N LYS A 146 5.44 -11.73 14.73
CA LYS A 146 4.83 -13.07 14.83
C LYS A 146 3.46 -13.05 15.51
N HIS A 147 3.16 -12.06 16.34
CA HIS A 147 1.87 -11.96 17.03
C HIS A 147 0.85 -11.14 16.23
N GLU A 148 1.31 -10.30 15.30
CA GLU A 148 0.45 -9.55 14.39
C GLU A 148 -0.14 -10.49 13.32
N VAL A 149 -1.47 -10.45 13.19
CA VAL A 149 -2.22 -11.23 12.21
C VAL A 149 -2.98 -10.26 11.33
N TRP A 150 -2.76 -10.36 10.03
CA TRP A 150 -3.47 -9.55 9.03
C TRP A 150 -4.50 -10.39 8.32
N GLU A 151 -5.75 -9.97 8.41
CA GLU A 151 -6.85 -10.58 7.69
C GLU A 151 -7.02 -9.91 6.34
N ARG A 152 -7.31 -10.71 5.30
CA ARG A 152 -7.68 -10.20 3.99
C ARG A 152 -8.88 -9.25 4.12
N ALA A 153 -8.76 -8.05 3.56
CA ALA A 153 -9.92 -7.19 3.37
C ALA A 153 -10.93 -7.86 2.42
N ASN A 154 -12.12 -8.17 2.94
CA ASN A 154 -13.13 -8.95 2.21
C ASN A 154 -13.75 -8.10 1.06
N PRO A 155 -13.66 -8.55 -0.22
CA PRO A 155 -14.32 -7.87 -1.34
C PRO A 155 -15.84 -7.76 -1.20
N ALA A 156 -16.50 -8.54 -0.34
CA ALA A 156 -17.95 -8.46 -0.07
C ALA A 156 -18.37 -7.10 0.49
N ILE A 157 -17.50 -6.48 1.29
CA ILE A 157 -17.81 -5.23 1.97
C ILE A 157 -17.79 -4.03 0.98
N SER A 158 -17.12 -4.14 -0.17
CA SER A 158 -17.04 -3.04 -1.15
C SER A 158 -18.25 -2.94 -2.11
N THR A 159 -19.04 -4.02 -2.23
CA THR A 159 -20.27 -4.01 -3.05
C THR A 159 -21.36 -3.11 -2.45
N ALA A 160 -21.37 -2.95 -1.13
CA ALA A 160 -22.29 -2.04 -0.44
C ALA A 160 -22.04 -0.55 -0.78
N VAL A 161 -20.83 -0.20 -1.24
CA VAL A 161 -20.43 1.20 -1.45
C VAL A 161 -20.42 1.60 -2.93
N SER A 162 -20.18 0.66 -3.87
CA SER A 162 -19.91 0.99 -5.27
C SER A 162 -20.93 0.51 -6.31
N GLY A 163 -21.88 -0.38 -5.95
CA GLY A 163 -23.01 -0.77 -6.80
C GLY A 163 -22.67 -1.38 -8.17
N LYS A 164 -21.40 -1.76 -8.42
CA LYS A 164 -20.96 -2.39 -9.67
C LYS A 164 -20.32 -3.76 -9.38
N PRO A 165 -20.61 -4.80 -10.19
CA PRO A 165 -19.89 -6.07 -10.11
C PRO A 165 -18.44 -5.82 -10.53
N TRP A 166 -17.51 -6.01 -9.60
CA TRP A 166 -16.08 -5.84 -9.86
C TRP A 166 -15.55 -7.04 -10.65
N LYS A 167 -15.05 -6.77 -11.87
CA LYS A 167 -14.37 -7.75 -12.75
C LYS A 167 -12.87 -7.91 -12.40
N ASP A 168 -12.38 -7.21 -11.40
CA ASP A 168 -10.97 -7.21 -10.99
C ASP A 168 -10.88 -7.82 -9.59
N SER A 169 -10.75 -9.14 -9.47
CA SER A 169 -10.66 -9.90 -8.21
C SER A 169 -9.40 -9.62 -7.35
N ARG A 170 -8.74 -8.48 -7.54
CA ARG A 170 -7.64 -8.01 -6.70
C ARG A 170 -8.23 -7.56 -5.37
N GLY A 171 -7.97 -8.31 -4.29
CA GLY A 171 -8.39 -7.93 -2.94
C GLY A 171 -7.93 -6.51 -2.59
N LEU A 172 -8.65 -5.84 -1.68
CA LEU A 172 -8.21 -4.52 -1.22
C LEU A 172 -6.81 -4.65 -0.58
N PRO A 173 -5.88 -3.73 -0.88
CA PRO A 173 -4.54 -3.78 -0.33
C PRO A 173 -4.57 -3.72 1.20
N THR A 174 -3.82 -4.59 1.84
CA THR A 174 -3.63 -4.62 3.29
C THR A 174 -2.33 -3.92 3.63
N LEU A 175 -2.38 -2.91 4.50
CA LEU A 175 -1.19 -2.19 4.97
C LEU A 175 -0.58 -2.95 6.15
N ILE A 176 0.69 -3.28 6.04
CA ILE A 176 1.45 -4.05 7.03
C ILE A 176 2.62 -3.18 7.52
N PRO A 177 2.53 -2.60 8.73
CA PRO A 177 3.65 -1.88 9.32
C PRO A 177 4.71 -2.88 9.83
N ILE A 178 5.85 -2.96 9.16
CA ILE A 178 6.94 -3.86 9.52
C ILE A 178 8.01 -3.07 10.27
N HIS A 179 8.16 -3.35 11.55
CA HIS A 179 9.21 -2.72 12.34
C HIS A 179 10.50 -3.54 12.22
N LEU A 180 11.47 -3.03 11.47
CA LEU A 180 12.78 -3.70 11.30
C LEU A 180 13.81 -3.24 12.35
N GLY A 181 13.43 -2.34 13.26
CA GLY A 181 14.34 -1.68 14.19
C GLY A 181 15.23 -0.63 13.50
N GLN A 182 16.27 -0.17 14.19
CA GLN A 182 17.21 0.80 13.63
C GLN A 182 18.26 0.10 12.75
N LEU A 183 18.12 0.27 11.43
CA LEU A 183 19.15 -0.08 10.46
C LEU A 183 20.09 1.10 10.18
N SER A 184 21.37 0.79 9.99
CA SER A 184 22.34 1.75 9.45
C SER A 184 22.00 2.09 7.99
N ALA A 185 22.50 3.23 7.51
CA ALA A 185 22.32 3.61 6.10
C ALA A 185 22.93 2.57 5.16
N GLY A 186 22.24 2.26 4.06
CA GLY A 186 22.71 1.33 3.05
C GLY A 186 21.59 0.56 2.36
N THR A 187 21.95 -0.20 1.34
CA THR A 187 21.03 -1.08 0.63
C THR A 187 20.96 -2.43 1.34
N TYR A 188 19.75 -2.85 1.69
CA TYR A 188 19.48 -4.15 2.28
C TYR A 188 18.57 -4.93 1.35
N SER A 189 19.04 -6.09 0.89
CA SER A 189 18.24 -7.03 0.12
C SER A 189 18.09 -8.32 0.92
N GLY A 190 16.87 -8.83 0.96
CA GLY A 190 16.55 -10.00 1.75
C GLY A 190 15.18 -10.54 1.38
N GLU A 191 14.59 -11.30 2.29
CA GLU A 191 13.30 -11.94 2.04
C GLU A 191 12.42 -11.85 3.27
N ILE A 192 11.12 -11.60 3.08
CA ILE A 192 10.11 -11.68 4.13
C ILE A 192 9.37 -13.00 3.99
N LEU A 193 9.25 -13.73 5.09
CA LEU A 193 8.52 -14.99 5.16
C LEU A 193 7.14 -14.73 5.76
N PHE A 194 6.12 -14.92 4.93
CA PHE A 194 4.72 -14.85 5.32
C PHE A 194 4.19 -16.27 5.56
N GLU A 195 3.83 -16.57 6.79
CA GLU A 195 2.91 -17.67 7.08
C GLU A 195 1.50 -17.25 6.66
N TRP A 196 0.81 -18.13 5.95
CA TRP A 196 -0.58 -17.95 5.58
C TRP A 196 -1.42 -19.10 6.12
N ASP A 197 -2.64 -18.77 6.53
CA ASP A 197 -3.66 -19.70 6.98
C ASP A 197 -4.98 -19.32 6.32
N ALA A 198 -5.58 -20.25 5.59
CA ALA A 198 -6.80 -20.04 4.83
C ALA A 198 -7.89 -20.98 5.30
N THR A 199 -9.04 -20.39 5.65
CA THR A 199 -10.27 -21.11 5.96
C THR A 199 -11.22 -20.96 4.79
N LEU A 200 -11.48 -22.07 4.11
CA LEU A 200 -12.40 -22.12 2.98
C LEU A 200 -13.86 -22.22 3.46
N PRO A 201 -14.83 -21.66 2.70
CA PRO A 201 -16.24 -21.77 3.04
C PRO A 201 -16.68 -23.24 3.03
N ALA A 202 -17.56 -23.63 3.95
CA ALA A 202 -18.15 -24.97 3.93
C ALA A 202 -18.99 -25.17 2.67
N THR A 203 -18.78 -26.28 1.96
CA THR A 203 -19.62 -26.73 0.84
C THR A 203 -20.52 -27.88 1.28
N ALA A 204 -21.57 -28.18 0.51
CA ALA A 204 -22.52 -29.25 0.82
C ALA A 204 -21.85 -30.64 0.92
N ASP A 205 -20.74 -30.84 0.19
CA ASP A 205 -20.03 -32.12 0.08
C ASP A 205 -18.72 -32.18 0.89
N SER A 206 -18.29 -31.05 1.47
CA SER A 206 -17.10 -30.97 2.34
C SER A 206 -17.44 -30.15 3.59
N PRO A 207 -18.06 -30.79 4.59
CA PRO A 207 -18.55 -30.11 5.77
C PRO A 207 -17.37 -29.85 6.69
N ILE A 208 -16.84 -28.62 6.60
CA ILE A 208 -16.04 -27.96 7.63
C ILE A 208 -14.55 -28.40 7.66
N GLU A 209 -13.65 -27.41 7.61
CA GLU A 209 -12.20 -27.48 7.89
C GLU A 209 -11.23 -27.99 6.81
N SER A 210 -11.39 -27.61 5.54
CA SER A 210 -10.18 -27.50 4.69
C SER A 210 -9.41 -26.24 5.09
N ASN A 211 -8.63 -26.35 6.17
CA ASN A 211 -7.65 -25.35 6.57
C ASN A 211 -6.36 -25.61 5.80
N ALA A 212 -6.01 -24.66 4.94
CA ALA A 212 -4.76 -24.71 4.20
C ALA A 212 -3.79 -23.73 4.81
N LYS A 213 -2.54 -24.15 4.97
CA LYS A 213 -1.50 -23.30 5.54
C LYS A 213 -0.16 -23.56 4.89
N GLY A 214 0.67 -22.54 4.87
CA GLY A 214 2.01 -22.64 4.32
C GLY A 214 2.83 -21.39 4.59
N VAL A 215 4.01 -21.34 3.98
CA VAL A 215 4.91 -20.20 4.06
C VAL A 215 5.26 -19.75 2.64
N ILE A 216 5.13 -18.46 2.38
CA ILE A 216 5.55 -17.80 1.15
C ILE A 216 6.71 -16.88 1.48
N THR A 217 7.73 -16.92 0.63
CA THR A 217 8.91 -16.06 0.74
C THR A 217 8.85 -14.99 -0.35
N ILE A 218 8.92 -13.72 0.05
CA ILE A 218 8.88 -12.59 -0.89
C ILE A 218 10.17 -11.79 -0.79
N PRO A 219 10.94 -11.62 -1.89
CA PRO A 219 12.15 -10.83 -1.87
C PRO A 219 11.82 -9.34 -1.69
N ILE A 220 12.65 -8.64 -0.92
CA ILE A 220 12.58 -7.20 -0.73
C ILE A 220 13.97 -6.57 -0.89
N SER A 221 13.99 -5.33 -1.38
CA SER A 221 15.21 -4.53 -1.49
C SER A 221 14.89 -3.11 -1.06
N ILE A 222 15.59 -2.63 -0.04
CA ILE A 222 15.30 -1.36 0.62
C ILE A 222 16.60 -0.59 0.81
N ASP A 223 16.60 0.66 0.34
CA ASP A 223 17.64 1.63 0.65
C ASP A 223 17.30 2.36 1.95
N VAL A 224 18.00 2.00 3.03
CA VAL A 224 17.88 2.66 4.32
C VAL A 224 18.60 4.01 4.25
N LEU A 225 17.85 5.07 4.50
CA LEU A 225 18.37 6.42 4.54
C LEU A 225 19.22 6.62 5.83
N PRO A 226 20.26 7.48 5.81
CA PRO A 226 21.12 7.88 6.95
C PRO A 226 20.38 8.75 7.98
N THR A 227 19.21 8.27 8.35
CA THR A 227 18.26 8.85 9.27
C THR A 227 18.62 8.55 10.72
N ALA A 228 19.55 7.63 11.00
CA ALA A 228 19.96 7.28 12.35
C ALA A 228 20.87 8.33 13.03
N LEU A 229 21.60 9.15 12.26
CA LEU A 229 22.48 10.17 12.82
C LEU A 229 21.67 11.31 13.44
N ALA A 230 22.01 11.66 14.69
CA ALA A 230 21.43 12.81 15.37
C ALA A 230 21.77 14.11 14.63
N LEU A 231 20.74 14.89 14.30
CA LEU A 231 20.92 16.19 13.67
C LEU A 231 20.98 17.26 14.76
N THR A 232 21.89 18.22 14.61
CA THR A 232 22.00 19.33 15.57
C THR A 232 20.83 20.31 15.35
N PRO A 233 20.00 20.61 16.36
CA PRO A 233 18.92 21.57 16.19
C PRO A 233 19.47 22.98 15.92
N VAL A 234 18.90 23.66 14.93
CA VAL A 234 19.17 25.08 14.66
C VAL A 234 17.86 25.85 14.58
N SER A 235 17.83 27.03 15.18
CA SER A 235 16.74 28.00 15.05
C SER A 235 17.37 29.38 15.26
N THR A 236 17.30 30.23 14.25
CA THR A 236 17.73 31.63 14.37
C THR A 236 16.61 32.49 13.80
N PRO A 237 16.45 33.75 14.26
CA PRO A 237 15.42 34.62 13.73
C PRO A 237 15.46 34.75 12.20
N ALA A 238 16.66 34.75 11.62
CA ALA A 238 16.83 34.76 10.17
C ALA A 238 16.30 33.49 9.47
N ILE A 239 16.55 32.30 10.03
CA ILE A 239 16.02 31.05 9.46
C ILE A 239 14.50 30.98 9.67
N ASP A 240 14.00 31.43 10.81
CA ASP A 240 12.58 31.44 11.13
C ASP A 240 11.79 32.35 10.17
N GLU A 241 12.33 33.52 9.84
CA GLU A 241 11.76 34.40 8.80
C GLU A 241 11.82 33.76 7.40
N LEU A 242 12.91 33.09 7.03
CA LEU A 242 12.97 32.35 5.75
C LEU A 242 11.92 31.25 5.67
N VAL A 243 11.64 30.56 6.80
CA VAL A 243 10.56 29.57 6.88
C VAL A 243 9.21 30.25 6.72
N LYS A 244 8.94 31.39 7.36
CA LYS A 244 7.68 32.12 7.13
C LYS A 244 7.52 32.53 5.66
N GLU A 245 8.54 33.14 5.07
CA GLU A 245 8.54 33.54 3.66
C GLU A 245 8.35 32.34 2.72
N ALA A 246 8.87 31.16 3.08
CA ALA A 246 8.71 29.94 2.31
C ALA A 246 7.24 29.51 2.22
N PHE A 247 6.34 29.99 3.08
CA PHE A 247 4.92 29.63 3.07
C PHE A 247 4.00 30.77 2.64
N GLU A 248 4.53 31.89 2.15
CA GLU A 248 3.71 32.91 1.50
C GLU A 248 3.17 32.41 0.14
N PRO A 249 1.91 32.73 -0.25
CA PRO A 249 0.94 33.59 0.45
C PRO A 249 0.05 32.85 1.49
N GLY A 250 0.38 31.63 1.90
CA GLY A 250 -0.38 30.87 2.89
C GLY A 250 -1.09 29.67 2.28
N MET A 251 -2.41 29.70 2.19
CA MET A 251 -3.23 28.60 1.65
C MET A 251 -3.95 29.01 0.38
N LEU A 252 -4.01 28.08 -0.57
CA LEU A 252 -4.74 28.21 -1.83
C LEU A 252 -6.06 27.45 -1.73
N ARG A 253 -7.13 28.05 -2.25
CA ARG A 253 -8.45 27.43 -2.40
C ARG A 253 -8.86 27.39 -3.86
N TRP A 254 -9.26 26.21 -4.33
CA TRP A 254 -9.94 26.03 -5.62
C TRP A 254 -11.46 25.93 -5.43
N PRO A 255 -12.26 26.48 -6.34
CA PRO A 255 -13.72 26.47 -6.22
C PRO A 255 -14.31 25.04 -6.30
N THR A 256 -13.64 24.17 -7.04
CA THR A 256 -14.09 22.80 -7.37
C THR A 256 -12.93 21.80 -7.23
N GLY A 257 -13.26 20.50 -7.19
CA GLY A 257 -12.30 19.40 -7.10
C GLY A 257 -12.32 18.64 -5.77
N ARG A 258 -11.75 17.43 -5.75
CA ARG A 258 -11.71 16.56 -4.55
C ARG A 258 -10.73 17.08 -3.47
N VAL A 259 -9.70 17.84 -3.88
CA VAL A 259 -8.72 18.48 -3.00
C VAL A 259 -8.75 19.98 -3.27
N ARG A 260 -9.62 20.69 -2.56
CA ARG A 260 -9.86 22.13 -2.75
C ARG A 260 -8.88 23.04 -2.02
N HIS A 261 -8.12 22.53 -1.07
CA HIS A 261 -7.25 23.33 -0.22
C HIS A 261 -5.82 22.80 -0.27
N ALA A 262 -4.83 23.69 -0.40
CA ALA A 262 -3.42 23.33 -0.31
C ALA A 262 -2.60 24.46 0.29
N PHE A 263 -1.61 24.14 1.13
CA PHE A 263 -0.60 25.11 1.51
C PHE A 263 0.24 25.49 0.29
N SER A 264 0.46 26.78 0.09
CA SER A 264 1.48 27.28 -0.81
C SER A 264 2.82 27.23 -0.10
N TYR A 265 3.85 26.73 -0.79
CA TYR A 265 5.20 26.78 -0.27
C TYR A 265 6.25 26.88 -1.38
N LEU A 266 7.39 27.48 -1.04
CA LEU A 266 8.47 27.91 -1.93
C LEU A 266 9.81 27.45 -1.33
N PRO A 267 10.20 26.16 -1.49
CA PRO A 267 11.38 25.58 -0.85
C PRO A 267 12.68 26.32 -1.16
N TYR A 268 12.76 26.96 -2.34
CA TYR A 268 13.92 27.72 -2.78
C TYR A 268 14.26 28.90 -1.86
N LYS A 269 13.34 29.37 -1.01
CA LYS A 269 13.63 30.38 0.01
C LYS A 269 14.74 29.94 0.98
N THR A 270 14.91 28.64 1.17
CA THR A 270 15.97 28.04 2.01
C THR A 270 17.18 27.54 1.21
N SER A 271 17.33 27.95 -0.07
CA SER A 271 18.35 27.40 -0.98
C SER A 271 19.75 28.03 -0.90
N SER A 272 20.00 28.87 0.12
CA SER A 272 21.29 29.54 0.28
C SER A 272 22.40 28.57 0.70
N THR A 273 23.65 28.86 0.34
CA THR A 273 24.81 28.01 0.62
C THR A 273 25.05 27.81 2.11
N GLU A 274 24.66 28.78 2.95
CA GLU A 274 24.78 28.73 4.40
C GLU A 274 23.87 27.66 5.03
N LEU A 275 22.84 27.23 4.30
CA LEU A 275 21.86 26.24 4.74
C LEU A 275 22.07 24.86 4.11
N GLU A 276 23.20 24.62 3.42
CA GLU A 276 23.45 23.36 2.71
C GLU A 276 23.55 22.14 3.64
N SER A 277 23.97 22.35 4.89
CA SER A 277 24.03 21.35 5.97
C SER A 277 22.72 21.21 6.76
N CYS A 278 21.71 22.03 6.48
CA CYS A 278 20.46 22.09 7.23
C CYS A 278 19.33 21.35 6.51
N ALA A 279 18.65 20.46 7.24
CA ALA A 279 17.42 19.83 6.80
C ALA A 279 16.19 20.53 7.39
N PHE A 280 15.14 20.66 6.57
CA PHE A 280 13.85 21.19 6.98
C PHE A 280 12.85 20.05 6.99
N GLY A 281 12.51 19.56 8.18
CA GLY A 281 11.35 18.70 8.41
C GLY A 281 10.35 19.47 9.24
N MET A 282 9.10 19.53 8.80
CA MET A 282 8.13 20.47 9.35
C MET A 282 6.73 19.87 9.41
N ILE A 283 6.04 20.19 10.50
CA ILE A 283 4.62 20.02 10.66
C ILE A 283 3.96 21.38 10.41
N VAL A 284 3.13 21.47 9.37
CA VAL A 284 2.44 22.69 8.93
C VAL A 284 0.96 22.54 9.24
N GLU A 285 0.41 23.48 10.00
CA GLU A 285 -0.96 23.44 10.50
C GLU A 285 -1.73 24.70 10.11
N ALA A 286 -2.94 24.52 9.60
CA ALA A 286 -3.94 25.59 9.52
C ALA A 286 -4.83 25.46 10.75
N LEU A 287 -4.88 26.52 11.56
CA LEU A 287 -5.62 26.53 12.82
C LEU A 287 -6.79 27.48 12.70
N GLN A 288 -7.95 27.03 13.15
CA GLN A 288 -9.10 27.88 13.42
C GLN A 288 -9.19 28.04 14.94
N ASP A 289 -9.02 29.26 15.45
CA ASP A 289 -9.02 29.54 16.90
C ASP A 289 -8.04 28.63 17.69
N GLY A 290 -6.87 28.37 17.12
CA GLY A 290 -5.84 27.51 17.73
C GLY A 290 -6.09 26.00 17.59
N VAL A 291 -7.19 25.57 16.96
CA VAL A 291 -7.49 24.15 16.69
C VAL A 291 -7.03 23.77 15.28
N PRO A 292 -6.13 22.78 15.11
CA PRO A 292 -5.71 22.32 13.78
C PRO A 292 -6.90 21.75 12.97
N ARG A 293 -7.17 22.35 11.81
CA ARG A 293 -8.16 21.87 10.82
C ARG A 293 -7.50 21.23 9.60
N ARG A 294 -6.21 21.48 9.39
CA ARG A 294 -5.40 20.81 8.38
C ARG A 294 -3.99 20.62 8.92
N ARG A 295 -3.41 19.44 8.73
CA ARG A 295 -2.00 19.18 9.01
C ARG A 295 -1.30 18.56 7.81
N LEU A 296 -0.18 19.16 7.43
CA LEU A 296 0.72 18.67 6.39
C LEU A 296 2.10 18.42 7.01
N ASN A 297 2.59 17.19 6.90
CA ASN A 297 4.00 16.89 7.14
C ASN A 297 4.76 17.18 5.86
N LEU A 298 5.89 17.88 5.96
CA LEU A 298 6.65 18.39 4.82
C LEU A 298 8.13 18.30 5.13
N TRP A 299 8.94 17.89 4.14
CA TRP A 299 10.38 17.83 4.30
C TRP A 299 11.12 18.18 3.01
N TRP A 300 12.22 18.93 3.15
CA TRP A 300 13.16 19.24 2.08
C TRP A 300 14.54 19.60 2.63
N ARG A 301 15.54 19.62 1.75
CA ARG A 301 16.92 19.98 2.08
C ARG A 301 17.17 21.48 1.84
N GLY A 302 17.90 22.13 2.74
CA GLY A 302 18.43 23.48 2.49
C GLY A 302 19.52 23.52 1.42
N GLY A 303 19.90 24.72 1.00
CA GLY A 303 20.91 24.91 -0.05
C GLY A 303 20.42 24.56 -1.45
N ARG A 304 21.36 24.38 -2.38
CA ARG A 304 21.06 24.08 -3.80
C ARG A 304 20.29 22.77 -4.03
N GLY A 305 20.15 21.94 -3.00
CA GLY A 305 19.37 20.69 -3.01
C GLY A 305 17.85 20.86 -2.83
N GLY A 306 17.34 22.06 -2.54
CA GLY A 306 15.94 22.30 -2.18
C GLY A 306 14.86 22.05 -3.25
N SER A 307 15.23 21.51 -4.43
CA SER A 307 14.28 21.21 -5.50
C SER A 307 13.45 19.95 -5.28
N ARG A 308 13.87 19.05 -4.39
CA ARG A 308 13.14 17.81 -4.08
C ARG A 308 12.47 17.91 -2.71
N THR A 309 11.13 17.93 -2.73
CA THR A 309 10.29 17.96 -1.54
C THR A 309 9.48 16.67 -1.39
N GLY A 310 9.31 16.24 -0.14
CA GLY A 310 8.37 15.20 0.25
C GLY A 310 7.30 15.79 1.15
N TRP A 311 6.07 15.29 1.04
CA TRP A 311 4.93 15.79 1.81
C TRP A 311 3.89 14.68 2.04
N GLU A 312 3.16 14.79 3.14
CA GLU A 312 2.10 13.88 3.57
C GLU A 312 0.97 14.68 4.24
N ILE A 313 -0.28 14.46 3.80
CA ILE A 313 -1.45 15.05 4.47
C ILE A 313 -1.80 14.14 5.65
N GLN A 314 -1.67 14.66 6.87
CA GLN A 314 -1.93 13.90 8.11
C GLN A 314 -3.38 14.07 8.58
N MET A 315 -4.00 15.20 8.27
CA MET A 315 -5.36 15.54 8.69
C MET A 315 -5.94 16.63 7.76
N GLU A 316 -7.24 16.51 7.45
CA GLU A 316 -8.00 17.53 6.72
C GLU A 316 -9.47 17.54 7.16
N ASP A 317 -9.92 18.64 7.77
CA ASP A 317 -11.33 18.94 8.04
C ASP A 317 -11.88 19.80 6.89
N GLN A 318 -12.41 19.12 5.87
CA GLN A 318 -12.86 19.78 4.65
C GLN A 318 -14.02 20.76 4.91
N LYS A 319 -14.93 20.42 5.84
CA LYS A 319 -16.08 21.28 6.20
C LYS A 319 -15.62 22.60 6.81
N ALA A 320 -14.68 22.55 7.76
CA ALA A 320 -14.13 23.76 8.37
C ALA A 320 -13.37 24.61 7.35
N LEU A 321 -12.59 23.99 6.46
CA LEU A 321 -11.85 24.70 5.41
C LEU A 321 -12.76 25.36 4.37
N ASP A 322 -13.91 24.75 4.05
CA ASP A 322 -14.85 25.30 3.08
C ASP A 322 -15.52 26.59 3.53
N ILE A 323 -15.71 26.78 4.84
CA ILE A 323 -16.26 28.00 5.45
C ILE A 323 -15.16 29.01 5.83
N ALA A 324 -13.89 28.63 5.74
CA ALA A 324 -12.75 29.43 6.19
C ALA A 324 -12.63 30.81 5.53
N VAL A 325 -13.13 30.96 4.29
CA VAL A 325 -13.09 32.24 3.55
C VAL A 325 -14.01 33.30 4.16
N GLN A 326 -14.96 32.90 5.02
CA GLN A 326 -15.94 33.80 5.64
C GLN A 326 -15.51 34.29 7.02
N ASP A 327 -14.49 33.69 7.64
CA ASP A 327 -14.20 33.84 9.06
C ASP A 327 -12.73 34.27 9.30
N GLY A 328 -12.52 35.31 10.10
CA GLY A 328 -11.21 35.98 10.27
C GLY A 328 -10.23 35.31 11.24
N HIS A 329 -10.53 34.09 11.70
CA HIS A 329 -9.89 33.47 12.87
C HIS A 329 -8.89 32.36 12.51
N TRP A 330 -8.13 32.54 11.42
CA TRP A 330 -7.19 31.53 10.94
C TRP A 330 -5.73 31.93 11.16
N SER A 331 -4.95 31.02 11.75
CA SER A 331 -3.49 31.13 11.81
C SER A 331 -2.83 29.94 11.11
N MET A 332 -1.59 30.13 10.69
CA MET A 332 -0.70 29.06 10.24
C MET A 332 0.37 28.87 11.29
N ARG A 333 0.56 27.63 11.74
CA ARG A 333 1.67 27.24 12.62
C ARG A 333 2.57 26.26 11.91
N ILE A 334 3.87 26.54 11.91
CA ILE A 334 4.90 25.66 11.36
C ILE A 334 5.84 25.31 12.50
N ARG A 335 6.05 24.01 12.73
CA ARG A 335 6.96 23.50 13.76
C ARG A 335 7.99 22.58 13.12
N GLY A 336 9.25 22.76 13.50
CA GLY A 336 10.31 21.84 13.13
C GLY A 336 10.03 20.45 13.70
N ASP A 337 10.36 19.41 12.93
CA ASP A 337 10.31 18.02 13.36
C ASP A 337 11.55 17.27 12.87
N GLU A 338 12.33 16.73 13.82
CA GLU A 338 13.60 16.07 13.53
C GLU A 338 13.40 14.77 12.73
N THR A 339 12.32 14.03 13.02
CA THR A 339 12.01 12.77 12.34
C THR A 339 11.74 13.03 10.85
N LEU A 340 10.96 14.06 10.54
CA LEU A 340 10.73 14.51 9.18
C LEU A 340 12.03 15.06 8.54
N ALA A 341 12.86 15.78 9.30
CA ALA A 341 14.10 16.36 8.78
C ALA A 341 15.10 15.27 8.38
N ARG A 342 15.16 14.18 9.16
CA ARG A 342 15.99 13.01 8.86
C ARG A 342 15.60 12.36 7.52
N ARG A 343 14.34 12.45 7.07
CA ARG A 343 13.91 11.92 5.76
C ARG A 343 14.66 12.54 4.58
N VAL A 344 15.19 13.76 4.69
CA VAL A 344 16.08 14.36 3.67
C VAL A 344 17.57 14.22 3.96
N ALA A 345 17.98 13.74 5.14
CA ALA A 345 19.39 13.70 5.52
C ALA A 345 20.26 12.82 4.59
N GLY A 346 19.65 11.83 3.93
CA GLY A 346 20.28 11.01 2.89
C GLY A 346 19.99 11.40 1.46
N MET A 347 19.16 12.42 1.25
CA MET A 347 18.85 12.86 -0.10
C MET A 347 19.99 13.71 -0.65
N TYR A 348 20.27 13.50 -1.95
CA TYR A 348 21.29 14.15 -2.77
C TYR A 348 21.67 15.57 -2.32
N GLY A 349 22.98 15.81 -2.23
CA GLY A 349 23.61 17.10 -1.93
C GLY A 349 25.12 16.93 -1.88
N THR A 350 25.86 18.03 -2.00
CA THR A 350 27.33 18.01 -1.99
C THR A 350 27.91 18.01 -0.58
N ALA A 351 27.23 18.63 0.39
CA ALA A 351 27.55 18.54 1.81
C ALA A 351 26.79 17.40 2.52
N PRO A 352 27.26 16.90 3.67
CA PRO A 352 26.42 16.10 4.58
C PRO A 352 25.39 17.00 5.30
N VAL A 353 24.19 16.48 5.55
CA VAL A 353 23.22 17.12 6.46
C VAL A 353 23.68 16.83 7.90
N THR A 354 23.92 17.89 8.67
CA THR A 354 24.38 17.80 10.07
C THR A 354 23.46 18.53 11.04
N GLN A 355 22.54 19.35 10.52
CA GLN A 355 21.64 20.20 11.29
C GLN A 355 20.19 20.02 10.81
N TRP A 356 19.24 20.35 11.69
CA TRP A 356 17.83 20.44 11.32
C TRP A 356 17.18 21.70 11.90
N TRP A 357 16.24 22.29 11.15
CA TRP A 357 15.48 23.42 11.66
C TRP A 357 14.50 22.98 12.75
N SER A 358 14.71 23.50 13.96
CA SER A 358 13.97 23.15 15.19
C SER A 358 13.00 24.24 15.64
N GLY A 359 12.86 25.31 14.85
CA GLY A 359 12.07 26.46 15.21
C GLY A 359 10.56 26.22 15.23
N THR A 360 9.84 27.23 15.67
CA THR A 360 8.38 27.29 15.58
C THR A 360 7.98 28.71 15.20
N VAL A 361 7.16 28.82 14.17
CA VAL A 361 6.60 30.10 13.72
C VAL A 361 5.09 30.00 13.61
N GLU A 362 4.41 31.06 14.02
CA GLU A 362 2.97 31.19 13.88
C GLU A 362 2.64 32.59 13.36
N PHE A 363 1.77 32.68 12.35
CA PHE A 363 1.37 33.94 11.73
C PHE A 363 -0.05 33.85 11.16
N PRO A 364 -0.75 34.98 10.93
CA PRO A 364 -2.08 34.98 10.35
C PRO A 364 -2.12 34.25 8.99
N LEU A 365 -3.10 33.38 8.81
CA LEU A 365 -3.23 32.60 7.58
C LEU A 365 -4.04 33.37 6.54
N THR A 366 -3.43 33.66 5.39
CA THR A 366 -4.15 34.18 4.23
C THR A 366 -4.61 33.03 3.35
N ILE A 367 -5.91 33.04 2.98
CA ILE A 367 -6.52 32.06 2.08
C ILE A 367 -6.82 32.76 0.76
N SER A 368 -6.09 32.39 -0.29
CA SER A 368 -6.23 32.99 -1.63
C SER A 368 -7.10 32.10 -2.53
N GLU A 369 -8.12 32.68 -3.15
CA GLU A 369 -8.92 31.98 -4.16
C GLU A 369 -8.19 31.91 -5.51
N ARG A 370 -8.21 30.73 -6.13
CA ARG A 370 -7.71 30.51 -7.49
C ARG A 370 -8.84 30.59 -8.51
N SER A 371 -8.66 31.40 -9.55
CA SER A 371 -9.57 31.48 -10.70
C SER A 371 -9.29 30.32 -11.67
N GLY A 372 -9.79 29.12 -11.38
CA GLY A 372 -9.67 27.97 -12.28
C GLY A 372 -9.93 26.64 -11.56
N ASP A 373 -10.32 25.61 -12.31
CA ASP A 373 -10.48 24.25 -11.75
C ASP A 373 -9.11 23.57 -11.62
N ARG A 374 -8.93 22.72 -10.59
CA ARG A 374 -7.74 21.87 -10.49
C ARG A 374 -7.91 20.66 -11.43
N THR A 375 -7.99 20.90 -12.73
CA THR A 375 -7.91 19.81 -13.72
C THR A 375 -6.53 19.18 -13.59
N PHE A 376 -6.51 17.89 -13.23
CA PHE A 376 -5.32 17.03 -13.10
C PHE A 376 -4.30 17.32 -14.20
N SER A 377 -3.30 18.16 -13.92
CA SER A 377 -2.14 18.25 -14.78
C SER A 377 -1.38 16.93 -14.66
N ARG A 378 -0.77 16.49 -15.77
CA ARG A 378 -0.11 15.17 -15.89
C ARG A 378 0.97 14.89 -14.83
N SER A 379 1.42 15.89 -14.07
CA SER A 379 2.42 15.75 -13.00
C SER A 379 1.87 15.19 -11.68
N ASP A 380 0.56 15.21 -11.45
CA ASP A 380 -0.04 14.78 -10.17
C ASP A 380 -0.39 13.27 -10.13
N ARG A 381 -0.17 12.52 -11.22
CA ARG A 381 -0.44 11.07 -11.27
C ARG A 381 0.54 10.22 -10.45
N GLY A 382 1.60 10.80 -9.89
CA GLY A 382 2.67 10.06 -9.23
C GLY A 382 2.56 9.90 -7.71
N ARG A 383 1.59 10.52 -7.02
CA ARG A 383 1.52 10.51 -5.55
C ARG A 383 0.09 10.57 -5.01
N VAL A 384 -0.77 9.67 -5.48
CA VAL A 384 -2.07 9.42 -4.83
C VAL A 384 -1.80 8.57 -3.59
N TRP A 385 -1.36 9.20 -2.51
CA TRP A 385 -1.57 8.61 -1.18
C TRP A 385 -3.07 8.73 -0.90
N VAL A 386 -3.70 7.57 -0.78
CA VAL A 386 -5.12 7.43 -0.47
C VAL A 386 -5.39 8.20 0.81
N LEU A 387 -6.19 9.25 0.71
CA LEU A 387 -6.99 9.74 1.82
C LEU A 387 -7.70 8.52 2.41
N GLN A 388 -7.20 7.99 3.54
CA GLN A 388 -8.07 7.22 4.41
C GLN A 388 -9.14 8.22 4.84
N GLU A 389 -10.37 8.01 4.36
CA GLU A 389 -11.51 8.59 5.03
C GLU A 389 -11.39 8.19 6.51
N PRO A 390 -11.56 9.13 7.46
CA PRO A 390 -11.55 8.77 8.87
C PRO A 390 -12.56 7.65 9.06
N ASN A 391 -12.09 6.52 9.57
CA ASN A 391 -12.93 5.38 9.87
C ASN A 391 -13.88 5.83 10.99
N ASP A 392 -15.13 6.16 10.66
CA ASP A 392 -16.19 6.57 11.61
C ASP A 392 -16.58 5.46 12.62
N THR A 393 -15.80 4.37 12.69
CA THR A 393 -16.05 3.20 13.55
C THR A 393 -14.99 2.95 14.62
N VAL A 394 -13.98 3.82 14.78
CA VAL A 394 -13.09 3.74 15.95
C VAL A 394 -13.83 4.28 17.18
N LYS A 395 -14.58 3.40 17.85
CA LYS A 395 -15.02 3.63 19.23
C LYS A 395 -13.79 3.55 20.13
N ILE A 396 -13.24 4.71 20.49
CA ILE A 396 -12.36 4.83 21.65
C ILE A 396 -13.18 4.38 22.85
N LYS A 397 -12.78 3.25 23.48
CA LYS A 397 -13.32 2.87 24.78
C LYS A 397 -12.89 3.95 25.78
N PRO A 398 -13.81 4.62 26.48
CA PRO A 398 -13.45 5.35 27.68
C PRO A 398 -13.12 4.34 28.78
N ASP A 399 -12.16 4.72 29.63
CA ASP A 399 -11.67 3.96 30.79
C ASP A 399 -12.78 3.46 31.73
#